data_AF-A0A8X7TW91-F1
#
_entry.id   AF-A0A8X7TW91-F1
#
_cell.length_a   1.000
_cell.length_b   1.000
_cell.length_c   1.000
_cell.angle_alpha   90.00
_cell.angle_beta   90.00
_cell.angle_gamma   90.00
#
_symmetry.space_group_name_H-M   'P 1'
#
loop_
_entity.id
_entity.type
_entity.pdbx_description
1 polymer ?
#
loop_
_entity_poly.entity_id
_entity_poly.type
_entity_poly.pdbx_seq_one_letter_code
_entity_poly.pdbx_strand_id
1 'polypeptide(L)' 'IPKNSMYTLLQPHLDVLLFEIIFPLMCFNNDDQVLWDEDPHEYVRKGYGCVGCRAVRQH' A
#
# COMPACT_ATOMS: atom_id res chain seq x y z
N ILE A 1 -8.14 19.69 23.34
CA ILE A 1 -6.96 18.85 23.03
C ILE A 1 -6.23 19.52 21.87
N PRO A 2 -4.96 19.92 22.00
CA PRO A 2 -4.22 20.48 20.88
C PRO A 2 -4.06 19.39 19.82
N LYS A 3 -4.53 19.66 18.60
CA LYS A 3 -4.56 18.70 17.48
C LYS A 3 -3.18 18.19 17.05
N ASN A 4 -2.11 18.80 17.56
CA ASN A 4 -0.73 18.53 17.18
C ASN A 4 0.03 17.53 18.09
N SER A 5 -0.62 17.00 19.13
CA SER A 5 0.06 16.18 20.17
C SER A 5 0.35 14.72 19.73
N MET A 6 -0.55 14.08 18.99
CA MET A 6 -0.33 12.68 18.59
C MET A 6 0.63 12.55 17.39
N TYR A 7 0.61 13.51 16.47
CA TYR A 7 1.49 13.49 15.31
C TYR A 7 2.95 13.66 15.72
N THR A 8 3.25 14.49 16.73
CA THR A 8 4.62 14.66 17.25
C THR A 8 5.17 13.40 17.89
N LEU A 9 4.32 12.55 18.48
CA LEU A 9 4.73 11.25 18.99
C LEU A 9 4.94 10.21 17.88
N LEU A 10 4.17 10.31 16.80
CA LEU A 10 4.27 9.39 15.66
C LEU A 10 5.45 9.73 14.74
N GLN A 11 5.79 11.01 14.62
CA GLN A 11 6.80 11.54 13.71
C GLN A 11 8.13 10.77 13.69
N PRO A 12 8.77 10.43 14.82
CA PRO A 12 10.02 9.66 14.81
C PRO A 12 9.87 8.22 14.31
N HIS A 13 8.65 7.68 14.27
CA HIS A 13 8.37 6.32 13.84
C HIS A 13 7.84 6.24 12.40
N LEU A 14 7.58 7.38 11.75
CA LEU A 14 7.02 7.39 10.40
C LEU A 14 7.90 6.67 9.40
N ASP A 15 9.23 6.77 9.51
CA ASP A 15 10.14 6.05 8.60
C ASP A 15 9.96 4.53 8.73
N VAL A 16 9.96 4.00 9.95
CA VAL A 16 9.74 2.57 10.18
C VAL A 16 8.36 2.14 9.67
N LEU A 17 7.31 2.91 10.00
CA LEU A 17 5.96 2.61 9.53
C LEU A 17 5.85 2.64 8.00
N LEU A 18 6.52 3.58 7.34
CA LEU A 18 6.50 3.70 5.89
C LEU A 18 7.28 2.57 5.24
N PHE A 19 8.52 2.32 5.66
CA PHE A 19 9.43 1.40 4.99
C PHE A 19 9.21 -0.07 5.34
N GLU A 20 8.81 -0.37 6.56
CA GLU A 20 8.68 -1.76 7.02
C GLU A 20 7.23 -2.27 6.95
N ILE A 21 6.25 -1.36 6.90
CA ILE A 21 4.83 -1.74 6.96
C ILE A 21 4.09 -1.27 5.72
N ILE A 22 4.03 0.04 5.48
CA ILE A 22 3.20 0.58 4.39
C ILE A 22 3.76 0.17 3.03
N PHE A 23 5.05 0.36 2.76
CA PHE A 23 5.62 0.02 1.45
C PHE A 23 5.51 -1.47 1.10
N PRO A 24 5.87 -2.43 1.96
CA PRO A 24 5.68 -3.85 1.65
C PRO A 24 4.23 -4.22 1.35
N LEU A 25 3.25 -3.59 2.00
CA LEU A 25 1.82 -3.81 1.73
C LEU A 25 1.35 -3.20 0.40
N MET A 26 2.03 -2.15 -0.06
CA MET A 26 1.77 -1.43 -1.31
C MET A 26 2.53 -2.01 -2.52
N CYS A 27 3.55 -2.83 -2.30
CA CYS A 27 4.35 -3.41 -3.37
C CYS A 27 3.59 -4.51 -4.11
N PHE A 28 3.73 -4.51 -5.43
CA PHE A 28 3.26 -5.60 -6.28
C PHE A 28 4.05 -6.87 -5.96
N ASN A 29 3.35 -7.98 -5.77
CA ASN A 29 3.95 -9.28 -5.43
C ASN A 29 3.58 -10.37 -6.45
N ASN A 30 4.07 -11.58 -6.23
CA ASN A 30 3.86 -12.70 -7.15
C ASN A 30 2.38 -13.08 -7.30
N ASP A 31 1.59 -12.96 -6.24
CA ASP A 31 0.15 -13.28 -6.30
C ASP A 31 -0.60 -12.23 -7.12
N ASP A 32 -0.18 -10.96 -7.02
CA ASP A 32 -0.69 -9.89 -7.87
C ASP A 32 -0.32 -10.12 -9.34
N GLN A 33 0.88 -10.65 -9.64
CA GLN A 33 1.29 -11.05 -11.00
C GLN A 33 0.44 -12.19 -11.55
N VAL A 34 0.24 -13.24 -10.76
CA VAL A 34 -0.59 -14.37 -11.17
C VAL A 34 -2.02 -13.91 -11.47
N LEU A 35 -2.62 -13.09 -10.60
CA LEU A 35 -3.98 -12.59 -10.82
C LEU A 35 -4.07 -11.65 -12.03
N TRP A 36 -3.05 -10.83 -12.25
CA TRP A 36 -2.97 -9.98 -13.43
C TRP A 36 -2.93 -10.80 -14.73
N ASP A 37 -2.17 -11.89 -14.74
CA ASP A 37 -2.04 -12.76 -15.91
C ASP A 37 -3.30 -13.62 -16.15
N GLU A 38 -4.01 -14.02 -15.07
CA GLU A 38 -5.21 -14.87 -15.14
C GLU A 38 -6.51 -14.09 -15.42
N ASP A 39 -6.79 -13.04 -14.64
CA ASP A 39 -7.94 -12.14 -14.82
C ASP A 39 -7.57 -10.69 -14.48
N PRO A 40 -7.04 -9.93 -15.45
CA PRO A 40 -6.64 -8.54 -15.23
C PRO A 40 -7.81 -7.63 -14.86
N HIS A 41 -9.04 -7.97 -15.28
CA HIS A 41 -10.22 -7.19 -14.90
C HIS A 41 -10.57 -7.41 -13.42
N GLU A 42 -10.38 -8.61 -12.89
CA GLU A 42 -10.50 -8.88 -11.45
C GLU A 42 -9.43 -8.17 -10.65
N TYR A 43 -8.16 -8.21 -11.08
CA TYR A 43 -7.07 -7.47 -10.44
C TYR A 43 -7.42 -5.97 -10.31
N VAL A 44 -7.88 -5.37 -11.40
CA VAL A 44 -8.30 -3.96 -11.43
C VAL A 44 -9.48 -3.71 -10.48
N ARG A 45 -10.52 -4.55 -10.48
CA ARG A 45 -11.68 -4.42 -9.56
C ARG A 45 -11.27 -4.52 -8.09
N LYS A 46 -10.35 -5.43 -7.76
CA LYS A 46 -9.83 -5.66 -6.40
C LYS A 46 -9.04 -4.45 -5.87
N GLY A 47 -8.33 -3.74 -6.75
CA GLY A 47 -7.57 -2.54 -6.42
C GLY A 47 -8.40 -1.38 -5.83
N TYR A 48 -9.69 -1.27 -6.18
CA TYR A 48 -10.53 -0.16 -5.73
C TYR A 48 -11.04 -0.29 -4.27
N GLY A 49 -10.87 -1.44 -3.63
CA GLY A 49 -11.40 -1.73 -2.30
C GLY A 49 -10.41 -1.63 -1.14
N CYS A 50 -9.11 -1.54 -1.41
CA CYS A 50 -8.08 -1.44 -0.37
C CYS A 50 -7.33 -0.11 -0.47
N VAL A 51 -6.96 0.49 0.67
CA VAL A 51 -6.26 1.79 0.79
C VAL A 51 -4.87 1.79 0.14
N GLY A 52 -4.45 0.66 -0.45
CA GLY A 52 -3.24 0.55 -1.22
C GLY A 52 -3.50 0.10 -2.64
N CYS A 53 -3.93 1.00 -3.51
CA CYS A 53 -3.94 0.75 -4.95
C CYS A 53 -2.50 0.42 -5.40
N ARG A 54 -2.20 -0.88 -5.49
CA ARG A 54 -0.95 -1.45 -6.00
C ARG A 54 -0.85 -1.16 -7.50
N ALA A 55 -0.47 0.07 -7.79
CA ALA A 55 -0.11 0.54 -9.10
C ALA A 55 1.39 0.86 -9.10
N VAL A 56 2.23 -0.18 -8.97
CA VAL A 56 3.53 -0.11 -9.67
C VAL A 56 3.21 -0.48 -11.10
N ARG A 57 2.88 0.55 -11.89
CA ARG A 57 2.77 0.44 -13.34
C ARG A 57 4.04 -0.26 -13.82
N GLN A 58 3.91 -1.43 -14.43
CA GLN A 58 5.01 -2.11 -15.09
C GLN A 58 5.55 -1.17 -16.18
N HIS A 59 6.69 -0.52 -15.91
CA HIS A 59 7.61 0.04 -16.88
C HIS A 59 8.99 0.24 -16.25
#